data_AF-A0A967T1V9-F1
#
_entry.id   AF-A0A967T1V9-F1
#
_cell.length_a   1.000
_cell.length_b   1.000
_cell.length_c   1.000
_cell.angle_alpha   90.00
_cell.angle_beta   90.00
_cell.angle_gamma   90.00
#
_symmetry.space_group_name_H-M   'P 1'
#
loop_
_entity.id
_entity.type
_entity.pdbx_description
1 polymer ?
#
loop_
_entity_poly.entity_id
_entity_poly.type
_entity_poly.pdbx_seq_one_letter_code
_entity_poly.pdbx_strand_id
1 'polypeptide(L)'
;MNQLAETDKKNLQKNLYKAGATSVLLMLVLFLIGAIGIITTSLRITINNGWLMQLQDNWLVVLFKINMGLQANLNIISLIDLAIMVLFCAMSLGLYHGLKKASKIWSLIATALPFLGIPTFLATSTAGRSALLIATLLFSIIMLRSNIFSKITAYVGIVASTLLFFAGDIATAIFSSSSIVAIFIAFGYVLWMLWLLFIAQKLYQLEKFIGRKAE
;
A
#
# COMPACT_ATOMS: atom_id res chain seq x y z
N MET A 1 -1.03 -40.05 -7.25
CA MET A 1 -0.80 -38.72 -7.87
C MET A 1 -1.56 -37.57 -7.20
N ASN A 2 -2.76 -37.75 -6.63
CA ASN A 2 -3.53 -36.61 -6.09
C ASN A 2 -3.00 -35.99 -4.78
N GLN A 3 -2.36 -36.77 -3.90
CA GLN A 3 -1.88 -36.26 -2.60
C GLN A 3 -0.69 -35.30 -2.75
N LEU A 4 0.27 -35.61 -3.62
CA LEU A 4 1.42 -34.74 -3.91
C LEU A 4 0.98 -33.36 -4.43
N ALA A 5 0.07 -33.33 -5.40
CA ALA A 5 -0.44 -32.08 -5.97
C ALA A 5 -1.21 -31.21 -4.95
N GLU A 6 -1.88 -31.81 -3.97
CA GLU A 6 -2.57 -31.07 -2.92
C GLU A 6 -1.59 -30.43 -1.92
N THR A 7 -0.53 -31.16 -1.55
CA THR A 7 0.53 -30.67 -0.65
C THR A 7 1.29 -29.49 -1.28
N ASP A 8 1.68 -29.59 -2.55
CA ASP A 8 2.37 -28.52 -3.27
C ASP A 8 1.53 -27.25 -3.33
N LYS A 9 0.22 -27.40 -3.59
CA LYS A 9 -0.71 -26.29 -3.61
C LYS A 9 -0.86 -25.63 -2.23
N LYS A 10 -0.91 -26.40 -1.14
CA LYS A 10 -0.97 -25.82 0.23
C LYS A 10 0.31 -25.05 0.57
N ASN A 11 1.47 -25.61 0.23
CA ASN A 11 2.77 -24.98 0.44
C ASN A 11 2.91 -23.66 -0.33
N LEU A 12 2.49 -23.63 -1.61
CA LEU A 12 2.48 -22.42 -2.41
C LEU A 12 1.63 -21.32 -1.76
N GLN A 13 0.44 -21.66 -1.28
CA GLN A 13 -0.45 -20.69 -0.63
C GLN A 13 0.13 -20.13 0.67
N LYS A 14 0.73 -21.00 1.48
CA LYS A 14 1.44 -20.60 2.70
C LYS A 14 2.55 -19.61 2.39
N ASN A 15 3.38 -19.91 1.38
CA ASN A 15 4.48 -19.04 0.96
C ASN A 15 3.98 -17.69 0.42
N LEU A 16 2.89 -17.66 -0.35
CA LEU A 16 2.28 -16.42 -0.83
C LEU A 16 1.75 -15.55 0.31
N TYR A 17 1.09 -16.14 1.32
CA TYR A 17 0.64 -15.38 2.49
C TYR A 17 1.82 -14.83 3.30
N LYS A 18 2.86 -15.62 3.51
CA LYS A 18 4.07 -15.19 4.22
C LYS A 18 4.80 -14.06 3.49
N ALA A 19 5.00 -14.21 2.18
CA ALA A 19 5.65 -13.20 1.34
C ALA A 19 4.82 -11.91 1.31
N GLY A 20 3.50 -12.02 1.15
CA GLY A 20 2.59 -10.89 1.20
C GLY A 20 2.64 -10.16 2.54
N ALA A 21 2.54 -10.88 3.67
CA ALA A 21 2.58 -10.30 5.01
C ALA A 21 3.91 -9.59 5.30
N THR A 22 5.02 -10.22 4.93
CA THR A 22 6.37 -9.64 5.06
C THR A 22 6.48 -8.35 4.25
N SER A 23 5.97 -8.36 3.01
CA SER A 23 5.98 -7.19 2.13
C SER A 23 5.17 -6.03 2.71
N VAL A 24 4.02 -6.32 3.34
CA VAL A 24 3.19 -5.31 4.00
C VAL A 24 3.90 -4.69 5.20
N LEU A 25 4.57 -5.49 6.02
CA LEU A 25 5.36 -4.98 7.15
C LEU A 25 6.52 -4.09 6.69
N LEU A 26 7.22 -4.48 5.63
CA LEU A 26 8.26 -3.65 5.04
C LEU A 26 7.70 -2.31 4.55
N MET A 27 6.57 -2.32 3.82
CA MET A 27 5.90 -1.08 3.42
C MET A 27 5.52 -0.22 4.62
N LEU A 28 4.97 -0.81 5.67
CA LEU A 28 4.62 -0.08 6.89
C LEU A 28 5.85 0.61 7.50
N VAL A 29 7.00 -0.06 7.57
CA VAL A 29 8.26 0.53 8.05
C VAL A 29 8.69 1.69 7.15
N LEU A 30 8.61 1.54 5.82
CA LEU A 30 8.97 2.62 4.89
C LEU A 30 8.06 3.86 5.05
N PHE A 31 6.76 3.66 5.23
CA PHE A 31 5.84 4.77 5.51
C PHE A 31 6.08 5.38 6.91
N LEU A 32 6.42 4.58 7.92
CA LEU A 32 6.80 5.12 9.23
C LEU A 32 8.05 6.01 9.16
N ILE A 33 9.07 5.60 8.39
CA ILE A 33 10.26 6.43 8.15
C ILE A 33 9.86 7.75 7.49
N GLY A 34 8.97 7.71 6.49
CA GLY A 34 8.42 8.92 5.87
C GLY A 34 7.68 9.84 6.84
N ALA A 35 6.83 9.28 7.70
CA ALA A 35 6.10 10.04 8.72
C ALA A 35 7.05 10.73 9.71
N ILE A 36 8.10 10.02 10.16
CA ILE A 36 9.16 10.61 10.99
C ILE A 36 9.88 11.73 10.23
N GLY A 37 10.13 11.56 8.94
CA GLY A 37 10.69 12.60 8.06
C GLY A 37 9.84 13.88 8.02
N ILE A 38 8.52 13.76 7.96
CA ILE A 38 7.60 14.90 8.04
C ILE A 38 7.75 15.63 9.37
N ILE A 39 7.70 14.89 10.50
CA ILE A 39 7.77 15.48 11.85
C ILE A 39 9.09 16.21 12.04
N THR A 40 10.21 15.58 11.69
CA THR A 40 11.55 16.14 11.87
C THR A 40 11.77 17.39 11.01
N THR A 41 11.31 17.38 9.76
CA THR A 41 11.34 18.56 8.88
C THR A 41 10.47 19.69 9.45
N SER A 42 9.28 19.37 9.94
CA SER A 42 8.35 20.37 10.50
C SER A 42 8.89 21.04 11.77
N LEU A 43 9.63 20.28 12.58
CA LEU A 43 10.30 20.76 13.79
C LEU A 43 11.66 21.42 13.52
N ARG A 44 12.06 21.57 12.25
CA ARG A 44 13.38 22.10 11.83
C ARG A 44 14.56 21.39 12.49
N ILE A 45 14.39 20.10 12.79
CA ILE A 45 15.46 19.27 13.35
C ILE A 45 16.40 18.92 12.19
N THR A 46 17.58 19.55 12.16
CA THR A 46 18.60 19.26 11.16
C THR A 46 19.15 17.86 11.38
N ILE A 47 18.74 16.91 10.54
CA ILE A 47 19.38 15.59 10.46
C ILE A 47 20.44 15.70 9.37
N ASN A 48 21.71 15.53 9.72
CA ASN A 48 22.82 15.60 8.76
C ASN A 48 22.67 14.51 7.67
N ASN A 49 22.23 14.93 6.48
CA ASN A 49 22.56 14.52 5.10
C ASN A 49 23.00 13.06 4.82
N GLY A 50 22.36 12.07 5.43
CA GLY A 50 22.64 10.64 5.17
C GLY A 50 21.71 9.99 4.13
N TRP A 51 22.01 8.73 3.78
CA TRP A 51 21.15 7.82 3.00
C TRP A 51 19.69 7.75 3.51
N LEU A 52 19.49 8.00 4.80
CA LEU A 52 18.20 8.02 5.46
C LEU A 52 17.24 9.09 4.89
N MET A 53 17.78 10.19 4.34
CA MET A 53 16.97 11.26 3.73
C MET A 53 16.23 10.75 2.48
N GLN A 54 16.85 9.85 1.70
CA GLN A 54 16.23 9.26 0.51
C GLN A 54 15.04 8.35 0.85
N LEU A 55 15.04 7.74 2.04
CA LEU A 55 13.93 6.88 2.49
C LEU A 55 12.74 7.69 3.04
N GLN A 56 12.95 8.95 3.39
CA GLN A 56 11.89 9.82 3.91
C GLN A 56 11.00 10.37 2.80
N ASP A 57 11.53 10.51 1.58
CA ASP A 57 10.83 11.09 0.43
C ASP A 57 10.05 10.05 -0.38
N ASN A 58 9.15 9.32 0.29
CA ASN A 58 8.10 8.58 -0.43
C ASN A 58 7.06 9.53 -1.01
N TRP A 59 6.41 9.12 -2.09
CA TRP A 59 5.49 9.98 -2.83
C TRP A 59 4.37 10.62 -2.00
N LEU A 60 3.83 9.91 -1.00
CA LEU A 60 2.80 10.45 -0.11
C LEU A 60 3.35 11.59 0.77
N VAL A 61 4.57 11.46 1.26
CA VAL A 61 5.27 12.53 1.99
C VAL A 61 5.52 13.72 1.06
N VAL A 62 5.92 13.47 -0.19
CA VAL A 62 6.12 14.52 -1.19
C VAL A 62 4.82 15.27 -1.48
N LEU A 63 3.70 14.55 -1.66
CA LEU A 63 2.37 15.17 -1.84
C LEU A 63 1.97 16.03 -0.64
N PHE A 64 2.23 15.55 0.58
CA PHE A 64 1.98 16.32 1.78
C PHE A 64 2.82 17.61 1.80
N LYS A 65 4.14 17.52 1.50
CA LYS A 65 5.05 18.66 1.45
C LYS A 65 4.58 19.73 0.45
N ILE A 66 4.18 19.32 -0.76
CA ILE A 66 3.68 20.25 -1.79
C ILE A 66 2.44 21.00 -1.31
N ASN A 67 1.48 20.30 -0.69
CA ASN A 67 0.26 20.93 -0.22
C ASN A 67 0.46 21.81 1.02
N MET A 68 1.52 21.57 1.79
CA MET A 68 1.99 22.47 2.86
C MET A 68 2.73 23.71 2.33
N GLY A 69 2.92 23.85 1.02
CA GLY A 69 3.68 24.95 0.41
C GLY A 69 5.20 24.78 0.52
N LEU A 70 5.69 23.59 0.85
CA LEU A 70 7.12 23.27 0.86
C LEU A 70 7.58 22.91 -0.54
N GLN A 71 8.81 23.31 -0.89
CA GLN A 71 9.41 22.96 -2.17
C GLN A 71 9.72 21.46 -2.21
N ALA A 72 9.00 20.71 -3.04
CA ALA A 72 9.24 19.30 -3.29
C ALA A 72 8.86 18.95 -4.74
N ASN A 73 9.43 17.88 -5.28
CA ASN A 73 9.30 17.50 -6.70
C ASN A 73 8.75 16.07 -6.85
N LEU A 74 7.59 15.93 -7.47
CA LEU A 74 6.93 14.63 -7.73
C LEU A 74 7.45 13.92 -8.98
N ASN A 75 8.12 14.64 -9.90
CA ASN A 75 8.51 14.16 -11.22
C ASN A 75 9.84 13.41 -11.22
N ILE A 76 10.42 13.16 -10.05
CA ILE A 76 11.63 12.37 -9.92
C ILE A 76 11.22 10.93 -9.68
N ILE A 77 11.74 10.02 -10.51
CA ILE A 77 11.59 8.58 -10.29
C ILE A 77 12.36 8.22 -9.03
N SER A 78 11.63 8.06 -7.93
CA SER A 78 12.22 7.69 -6.65
C SER A 78 12.35 6.18 -6.54
N LEU A 79 13.55 5.71 -6.20
CA LEU A 79 13.81 4.28 -5.97
C LEU A 79 12.91 3.72 -4.86
N ILE A 80 12.57 4.54 -3.86
CA ILE A 80 11.71 4.13 -2.75
C ILE A 80 10.27 3.87 -3.21
N ASP A 81 9.75 4.68 -4.13
CA ASP A 81 8.42 4.49 -4.69
C ASP A 81 8.37 3.19 -5.48
N LEU A 82 9.38 2.95 -6.33
CA LEU A 82 9.48 1.70 -7.08
C LEU A 82 9.55 0.49 -6.14
N ALA A 83 10.32 0.58 -5.05
CA ALA A 83 10.40 -0.47 -4.04
C ALA A 83 9.03 -0.72 -3.37
N ILE A 84 8.31 0.35 -2.98
CA ILE A 84 6.95 0.25 -2.42
C ILE A 84 6.01 -0.44 -3.43
N MET A 85 6.10 -0.10 -4.71
CA MET A 85 5.27 -0.71 -5.75
C MET A 85 5.53 -2.21 -5.91
N VAL A 86 6.79 -2.64 -5.91
CA VAL A 86 7.16 -4.05 -5.96
C VAL A 86 6.66 -4.81 -4.72
N LEU A 87 6.82 -4.23 -3.52
CA LEU A 87 6.28 -4.81 -2.29
C LEU A 87 4.75 -4.90 -2.33
N PHE A 88 4.09 -3.91 -2.93
CA PHE A 88 2.65 -3.91 -3.09
C PHE A 88 2.17 -5.00 -4.06
N CYS A 89 2.92 -5.30 -5.13
CA CYS A 89 2.66 -6.46 -6.01
C CYS A 89 2.68 -7.78 -5.22
N ALA A 90 3.71 -7.99 -4.38
CA ALA A 90 3.82 -9.18 -3.55
C ALA A 90 2.66 -9.29 -2.52
N MET A 91 2.29 -8.17 -1.89
CA MET A 91 1.09 -8.09 -1.04
C MET A 91 -0.18 -8.48 -1.82
N SER A 92 -0.35 -7.93 -3.02
CA SER A 92 -1.54 -8.13 -3.85
C SER A 92 -1.73 -9.59 -4.24
N LEU A 93 -0.64 -10.34 -4.49
CA LEU A 93 -0.70 -11.78 -4.72
C LEU A 93 -1.19 -12.55 -3.48
N GLY A 94 -0.75 -12.15 -2.28
CA GLY A 94 -1.25 -12.70 -1.01
C GLY A 94 -2.73 -12.42 -0.82
N LEU A 95 -3.16 -11.16 -1.04
CA LEU A 95 -4.56 -10.75 -0.97
C LEU A 95 -5.43 -11.46 -2.00
N TYR A 96 -4.96 -11.62 -3.24
CA TYR A 96 -5.65 -12.33 -4.31
C TYR A 96 -6.12 -13.70 -3.83
N HIS A 97 -5.19 -14.45 -3.25
CA HIS A 97 -5.46 -15.81 -2.83
C HIS A 97 -6.44 -15.88 -1.66
N GLY A 98 -6.40 -14.92 -0.74
CA GLY A 98 -7.40 -14.76 0.31
C GLY A 98 -8.78 -14.38 -0.23
N LEU A 99 -8.85 -13.44 -1.18
CA LEU A 99 -10.11 -12.78 -1.55
C LEU A 99 -10.79 -13.36 -2.79
N LYS A 100 -10.12 -14.19 -3.60
CA LYS A 100 -10.68 -14.78 -4.83
C LYS A 100 -11.94 -15.63 -4.61
N LYS A 101 -12.15 -16.13 -3.39
CA LYS A 101 -13.39 -16.85 -3.02
C LYS A 101 -14.60 -15.92 -2.93
N ALA A 102 -14.40 -14.65 -2.56
CA ALA A 102 -15.48 -13.66 -2.49
C ALA A 102 -15.79 -13.07 -3.87
N SER A 103 -14.75 -12.76 -4.66
CA SER A 103 -14.91 -12.46 -6.08
C SER A 103 -13.63 -12.72 -6.86
N LYS A 104 -13.68 -13.68 -7.79
CA LYS A 104 -12.52 -14.05 -8.59
C LYS A 104 -12.10 -12.93 -9.55
N ILE A 105 -13.06 -12.35 -10.28
CA ILE A 105 -12.79 -11.33 -11.31
C ILE A 105 -12.29 -10.04 -10.67
N TRP A 106 -13.01 -9.51 -9.67
CA TRP A 106 -12.61 -8.26 -9.01
C TRP A 106 -11.26 -8.39 -8.30
N SER A 107 -11.00 -9.53 -7.67
CA SER A 107 -9.70 -9.79 -7.02
C SER A 107 -8.57 -9.85 -8.05
N LEU A 108 -8.81 -10.44 -9.23
CA LEU A 108 -7.82 -10.47 -10.31
C LEU A 108 -7.51 -9.07 -10.83
N ILE A 109 -8.54 -8.24 -11.07
CA ILE A 109 -8.38 -6.86 -11.52
C ILE A 109 -7.59 -6.05 -10.48
N ALA A 110 -7.98 -6.12 -9.21
CA ALA A 110 -7.28 -5.44 -8.11
C ALA A 110 -5.81 -5.87 -8.02
N THR A 111 -5.53 -7.14 -8.28
CA THR A 111 -4.17 -7.68 -8.28
C THR A 111 -3.35 -7.23 -9.48
N ALA A 112 -3.96 -7.07 -10.65
CA ALA A 112 -3.27 -6.65 -11.87
C ALA A 112 -2.87 -5.16 -11.85
N LEU A 113 -3.67 -4.31 -11.19
CA LEU A 113 -3.45 -2.86 -11.16
C LEU A 113 -2.04 -2.44 -10.71
N PRO A 114 -1.46 -2.95 -9.60
CA PRO A 114 -0.10 -2.60 -9.21
C PRO A 114 0.97 -3.04 -10.22
N PHE A 115 0.79 -4.17 -10.88
CA PHE A 115 1.71 -4.62 -11.92
C PHE A 115 1.68 -3.72 -13.16
N LEU A 116 0.49 -3.21 -13.53
CA LEU A 116 0.34 -2.19 -14.57
C LEU A 116 0.79 -0.81 -14.10
N GLY A 117 0.71 -0.55 -12.79
CA GLY A 117 1.19 0.67 -12.16
C GLY A 117 2.68 0.87 -12.40
N ILE A 118 3.51 -0.17 -12.27
CA ILE A 118 4.98 -0.06 -12.43
C ILE A 118 5.40 0.50 -13.81
N PRO A 119 5.03 -0.11 -14.95
CA PRO A 119 5.38 0.45 -16.26
C PRO A 119 4.76 1.83 -16.48
N THR A 120 3.55 2.06 -15.97
CA THR A 120 2.91 3.39 -16.03
C THR A 120 3.71 4.43 -15.25
N PHE A 121 4.23 4.07 -14.07
CA PHE A 121 5.08 4.93 -13.25
C PHE A 121 6.40 5.24 -13.96
N LEU A 122 7.04 4.25 -14.58
CA LEU A 122 8.27 4.46 -15.34
C LEU A 122 8.05 5.36 -16.58
N ALA A 123 6.89 5.23 -17.24
CA ALA A 123 6.56 6.04 -18.42
C ALA A 123 6.14 7.48 -18.08
N THR A 124 5.45 7.69 -16.96
CA THR A 124 4.81 8.97 -16.62
C THR A 124 5.44 9.70 -15.43
N SER A 125 6.35 9.05 -14.71
CA SER A 125 6.96 9.49 -13.44
C SER A 125 5.98 9.71 -12.27
N THR A 126 4.66 9.67 -12.49
CA THR A 126 3.67 10.03 -11.45
C THR A 126 2.44 9.10 -11.44
N ALA A 127 1.80 8.87 -12.58
CA ALA A 127 0.46 8.27 -12.65
C ALA A 127 0.38 6.81 -12.16
N GLY A 128 1.49 6.07 -12.20
CA GLY A 128 1.50 4.68 -11.72
C GLY A 128 1.24 4.52 -10.22
N ARG A 129 1.44 5.57 -9.41
CA ARG A 129 1.16 5.58 -7.97
C ARG A 129 -0.34 5.45 -7.67
N SER A 130 -1.18 6.09 -8.47
CA SER A 130 -2.65 6.04 -8.36
C SER A 130 -3.21 4.63 -8.53
N ALA A 131 -2.54 3.77 -9.30
CA ALA A 131 -2.95 2.39 -9.49
C ALA A 131 -2.94 1.59 -8.16
N LEU A 132 -2.03 1.92 -7.22
CA LEU A 132 -1.99 1.30 -5.90
C LEU A 132 -3.19 1.70 -5.05
N LEU A 133 -3.61 2.96 -5.13
CA LEU A 133 -4.77 3.47 -4.40
C LEU A 133 -6.05 2.83 -4.92
N ILE A 134 -6.20 2.73 -6.25
CA ILE A 134 -7.36 2.07 -6.87
C ILE A 134 -7.36 0.57 -6.52
N ALA A 135 -6.21 -0.10 -6.56
CA ALA A 135 -6.10 -1.50 -6.15
C ALA A 135 -6.52 -1.70 -4.68
N THR A 136 -6.08 -0.82 -3.79
CA THR A 136 -6.44 -0.83 -2.35
C THR A 136 -7.93 -0.63 -2.16
N LEU A 137 -8.53 0.32 -2.88
CA LEU A 137 -9.97 0.56 -2.85
C LEU A 137 -10.74 -0.69 -3.29
N LEU A 138 -10.35 -1.32 -4.40
CA LEU A 138 -10.99 -2.55 -4.89
C LEU A 138 -10.84 -3.70 -3.90
N PHE A 139 -9.64 -3.95 -3.36
CA PHE A 139 -9.43 -4.99 -2.35
C PHE A 139 -10.32 -4.74 -1.13
N SER A 140 -10.42 -3.49 -0.68
CA SER A 140 -11.24 -3.12 0.47
C SER A 140 -12.74 -3.33 0.20
N ILE A 141 -13.24 -3.01 -1.00
CA ILE A 141 -14.62 -3.32 -1.42
C ILE A 141 -14.86 -4.84 -1.43
N ILE A 142 -13.91 -5.63 -1.94
CA ILE A 142 -14.03 -7.09 -1.95
C ILE A 142 -14.03 -7.65 -0.52
N MET A 143 -13.26 -7.06 0.40
CA MET A 143 -13.26 -7.44 1.82
C MET A 143 -14.65 -7.25 2.46
N LEU A 144 -15.45 -6.27 2.03
CA LEU A 144 -16.84 -6.12 2.50
C LEU A 144 -17.72 -7.30 2.11
N ARG A 145 -17.39 -8.05 1.06
CA ARG A 145 -18.11 -9.28 0.67
C ARG A 145 -17.52 -10.55 1.27
N SER A 146 -16.31 -10.47 1.81
CA SER A 146 -15.61 -11.60 2.41
C SER A 146 -15.87 -11.68 3.91
N ASN A 147 -15.81 -12.90 4.45
CA ASN A 147 -15.78 -13.18 5.89
C ASN A 147 -14.36 -13.44 6.41
N ILE A 148 -13.35 -13.33 5.54
CA ILE A 148 -11.95 -13.58 5.90
C ILE A 148 -11.36 -12.36 6.62
N PHE A 149 -11.60 -11.17 6.08
CA PHE A 149 -11.13 -9.91 6.65
C PHE A 149 -12.25 -9.23 7.43
N SER A 150 -11.88 -8.42 8.43
CA SER A 150 -12.87 -7.66 9.21
C SER A 150 -13.48 -6.55 8.37
N LYS A 151 -14.75 -6.18 8.65
CA LYS A 151 -15.38 -5.03 7.99
C LYS A 151 -14.68 -3.73 8.34
N ILE A 152 -14.14 -3.60 9.55
CA ILE A 152 -13.35 -2.44 9.98
C ILE A 152 -12.13 -2.26 9.05
N THR A 153 -11.38 -3.34 8.78
CA THR A 153 -10.25 -3.30 7.84
C THR A 153 -10.68 -2.81 6.46
N ALA A 154 -11.82 -3.29 5.97
CA ALA A 154 -12.37 -2.85 4.69
C ALA A 154 -12.72 -1.35 4.69
N TYR A 155 -13.43 -0.85 5.70
CA TYR A 155 -13.78 0.57 5.78
C TYR A 155 -12.56 1.47 5.90
N VAL A 156 -11.59 1.11 6.73
CA VAL A 156 -10.33 1.87 6.88
C VAL A 156 -9.62 1.98 5.52
N GLY A 157 -9.56 0.89 4.75
CA GLY A 157 -8.94 0.89 3.42
C GLY A 157 -9.70 1.71 2.39
N ILE A 158 -11.04 1.69 2.41
CA ILE A 158 -11.88 2.53 1.54
C ILE A 158 -11.62 4.00 1.84
N VAL A 159 -11.69 4.40 3.11
CA VAL A 159 -11.51 5.80 3.52
C VAL A 159 -10.09 6.27 3.21
N ALA A 160 -9.07 5.47 3.55
CA ALA A 160 -7.67 5.79 3.24
C ALA A 160 -7.45 6.00 1.74
N SER A 161 -7.90 5.05 0.91
CA SER A 161 -7.70 5.10 -0.55
C SER A 161 -8.46 6.26 -1.18
N THR A 162 -9.68 6.51 -0.73
CA THR A 162 -10.51 7.62 -1.23
C THR A 162 -9.85 8.95 -0.91
N LEU A 163 -9.46 9.17 0.36
CA LEU A 163 -8.79 10.41 0.76
C LEU A 163 -7.48 10.61 0.00
N LEU A 164 -6.62 9.59 -0.08
CA LEU A 164 -5.34 9.72 -0.75
C LEU A 164 -5.48 9.88 -2.26
N PHE A 165 -6.46 9.23 -2.89
CA PHE A 165 -6.68 9.38 -4.34
C PHE A 165 -7.26 10.75 -4.68
N PHE A 166 -8.31 11.18 -3.99
CA PHE A 166 -8.95 12.46 -4.28
C PHE A 166 -8.14 13.65 -3.76
N ALA A 167 -7.64 13.62 -2.53
CA ALA A 167 -6.84 14.72 -1.98
C ALA A 167 -5.39 14.67 -2.47
N GLY A 168 -4.79 13.48 -2.51
CA GLY A 168 -3.40 13.33 -2.96
C GLY A 168 -3.25 13.52 -4.46
N ASP A 169 -3.85 12.68 -5.28
CA ASP A 169 -3.59 12.72 -6.72
C ASP A 169 -4.39 13.83 -7.43
N ILE A 170 -5.71 13.82 -7.27
CA ILE A 170 -6.60 14.72 -8.04
C ILE A 170 -6.48 16.16 -7.54
N ALA A 171 -6.62 16.40 -6.24
CA ALA A 171 -6.66 17.75 -5.70
C ALA A 171 -5.30 18.45 -5.83
N THR A 172 -4.19 17.75 -5.59
CA THR A 172 -2.84 18.33 -5.79
C THR A 172 -2.56 18.67 -7.26
N ALA A 173 -3.16 17.94 -8.21
CA ALA A 173 -2.99 18.22 -9.64
C ALA A 173 -3.84 19.40 -10.13
N ILE A 174 -5.03 19.60 -9.56
CA ILE A 174 -6.00 20.59 -10.04
C ILE A 174 -5.93 21.90 -9.26
N PHE A 175 -5.75 21.83 -7.94
CA PHE A 175 -5.78 22.98 -7.06
C PHE A 175 -4.37 23.42 -6.63
N SER A 176 -4.24 24.69 -6.28
CA SER A 176 -3.02 25.20 -5.66
C SER A 176 -2.82 24.62 -4.26
N SER A 177 -1.57 24.62 -3.78
CA SER A 177 -1.20 24.16 -2.44
C SER A 177 -2.15 24.70 -1.37
N SER A 178 -2.79 23.80 -0.65
CA SER A 178 -3.76 24.13 0.39
C SER A 178 -3.55 23.29 1.64
N SER A 179 -3.57 23.97 2.80
CA SER A 179 -3.49 23.32 4.10
C SER A 179 -4.62 22.31 4.32
N ILE A 180 -5.80 22.54 3.74
CA ILE A 180 -6.94 21.64 3.84
C ILE A 180 -6.64 20.31 3.13
N VAL A 181 -6.05 20.38 1.92
CA VAL A 181 -5.64 19.18 1.16
C VAL A 181 -4.54 18.44 1.92
N ALA A 182 -3.57 19.16 2.50
CA ALA A 182 -2.52 18.57 3.33
C ALA A 182 -3.08 17.80 4.54
N ILE A 183 -4.10 18.34 5.23
CA ILE A 183 -4.76 17.67 6.36
C ILE A 183 -5.43 16.37 5.90
N PHE A 184 -6.15 16.38 4.77
CA PHE A 184 -6.75 15.16 4.22
C PHE A 184 -5.70 14.11 3.84
N ILE A 185 -4.59 14.52 3.24
CA ILE A 185 -3.47 13.63 2.93
C ILE A 185 -2.88 13.05 4.21
N ALA A 186 -2.63 13.86 5.24
CA ALA A 186 -2.08 13.39 6.52
C ALA A 186 -3.01 12.38 7.21
N PHE A 187 -4.32 12.66 7.23
CA PHE A 187 -5.29 11.72 7.80
C PHE A 187 -5.39 10.43 6.98
N GLY A 188 -5.44 10.55 5.65
CA GLY A 188 -5.39 9.40 4.73
C GLY A 188 -4.13 8.55 4.92
N TYR A 189 -2.99 9.18 5.18
CA TYR A 189 -1.70 8.52 5.44
C TYR A 189 -1.74 7.65 6.70
N VAL A 190 -2.29 8.19 7.80
CA VAL A 190 -2.42 7.43 9.06
C VAL A 190 -3.36 6.24 8.87
N LEU A 191 -4.51 6.45 8.21
CA LEU A 191 -5.44 5.37 7.91
C LEU A 191 -4.82 4.31 6.99
N TRP A 192 -4.00 4.73 6.04
CA TRP A 192 -3.25 3.82 5.16
C TRP A 192 -2.30 2.92 5.96
N MET A 193 -1.52 3.49 6.89
CA MET A 193 -0.64 2.70 7.76
C MET A 193 -1.43 1.74 8.66
N LEU A 194 -2.56 2.16 9.22
CA LEU A 194 -3.44 1.30 10.01
C LEU A 194 -4.00 0.15 9.16
N TRP A 195 -4.40 0.44 7.92
CA TRP A 195 -4.86 -0.57 6.98
C TRP A 195 -3.76 -1.61 6.70
N LEU A 196 -2.53 -1.17 6.39
CA LEU A 196 -1.39 -2.06 6.19
C LEU A 196 -1.17 -2.96 7.42
N LEU A 197 -1.22 -2.41 8.63
CA LEU A 197 -1.08 -3.19 9.86
C LEU A 197 -2.13 -4.30 9.96
N PHE A 198 -3.39 -4.00 9.69
CA PHE A 198 -4.47 -5.00 9.70
C PHE A 198 -4.29 -6.09 8.63
N ILE A 199 -3.85 -5.70 7.43
CA ILE A 199 -3.56 -6.66 6.35
C ILE A 199 -2.42 -7.59 6.74
N ALA A 200 -1.31 -7.04 7.26
CA ALA A 200 -0.17 -7.83 7.70
C ALA A 200 -0.59 -8.87 8.75
N GLN A 201 -1.30 -8.43 9.80
CA GLN A 201 -1.81 -9.31 10.85
C GLN A 201 -2.68 -10.43 10.29
N LYS A 202 -3.61 -10.10 9.38
CA LYS A 202 -4.52 -11.10 8.82
C LYS A 202 -3.80 -12.10 7.91
N LEU A 203 -2.86 -11.66 7.09
CA LEU A 203 -2.09 -12.55 6.22
C LEU A 203 -1.23 -13.53 7.05
N TYR A 204 -0.59 -13.08 8.13
CA TYR A 204 0.11 -13.98 9.07
C TYR A 204 -0.83 -15.00 9.74
N GLN A 205 -2.05 -14.58 10.13
CA GLN A 205 -3.02 -15.52 10.68
C GLN A 205 -3.42 -16.61 9.67
N LEU A 206 -3.59 -16.24 8.39
CA LEU A 206 -3.92 -17.17 7.31
C LEU A 206 -2.77 -18.14 7.03
N GLU A 207 -1.52 -17.66 7.03
CA GLU A 207 -0.34 -18.51 6.93
C GLU A 207 -0.32 -19.58 8.04
N LYS A 208 -0.46 -19.16 9.31
CA LYS A 208 -0.47 -20.07 10.46
C LYS A 208 -1.62 -21.08 10.41
N PHE A 209 -2.79 -20.64 9.96
CA PHE A 209 -3.96 -21.53 9.81
C PHE A 209 -3.74 -22.63 8.77
N ILE A 210 -3.06 -22.31 7.66
CA ILE A 210 -2.73 -23.31 6.64
C ILE A 210 -1.65 -24.28 7.13
N GLY A 211 -0.64 -23.78 7.85
CA GLY A 211 0.40 -24.62 8.44
C GLY A 211 -0.18 -25.72 9.34
N ARG A 212 -1.10 -25.37 10.25
CA ARG A 212 -1.75 -26.31 11.17
C ARG A 212 -2.64 -27.37 10.50
N LYS A 213 -3.03 -27.18 9.23
CA LYS A 213 -3.84 -28.15 8.47
C LYS A 213 -2.99 -29.13 7.65
N ALA A 214 -1.69 -28.93 7.62
CA ALA A 214 -0.75 -29.76 6.87
C ALA A 214 0.00 -30.77 7.76
N GLU A 215 -0.06 -30.58 9.08
CA GLU A 215 0.37 -31.51 10.13
C GLU A 215 -0.77 -32.48 10.47
#